data_AF-A0A8T2J6A2-F1
#
_entry.id   AF-A0A8T2J6A2-F1
#
_cell.length_a   1.000
_cell.length_b   1.000
_cell.length_c   1.000
_cell.angle_alpha   90.00
_cell.angle_beta   90.00
_cell.angle_gamma   90.00
#
_symmetry.space_group_name_H-M   'P 1'
#
loop_
_entity.id
_entity.type
_entity.pdbx_description
1 polymer ?
#
loop_
_entity_poly.entity_id
_entity_poly.type
_entity_poly.pdbx_seq_one_letter_code
_entity_poly.pdbx_strand_id
1 'polypeptide(L)'
;MHLPTLRYSMFCHFQLISVLNNLPWYLRHSTQQPKEGVTFAPKITASMSCIKWEEQSAEQIVRLERAVGFLMPLQAVWMGSPIKLRNFVEVPDFDNISDTASLPGCLRYHRASQRLLVRCKDGWVGVGTIILKKKLSATDFYNGYLHHWFVQKSTMQQDECRFHTLCLQPKTKKKQRREV
;
A
#
# COMPACT_ATOMS: atom_id res chain seq x y z
N MET A 1 14.61 5.07 -6.03
CA MET A 1 14.23 5.36 -4.64
C MET A 1 15.09 4.55 -3.65
N HIS A 2 16.41 4.79 -3.60
CA HIS A 2 17.34 4.05 -2.71
C HIS A 2 17.96 4.92 -1.59
N LEU A 3 17.58 6.20 -1.51
CA LEU A 3 18.22 7.20 -0.64
C LEU A 3 17.84 7.18 0.86
N PRO A 4 16.64 6.78 1.32
CA PRO A 4 16.30 6.90 2.75
C PRO A 4 17.10 5.94 3.65
N THR A 5 17.30 4.69 3.20
CA THR A 5 17.97 3.66 3.99
C THR A 5 19.45 3.95 4.21
N LEU A 6 20.10 4.57 3.21
CA LEU A 6 21.51 4.99 3.30
C LEU A 6 21.73 6.13 4.30
N ARG A 7 20.76 7.06 4.42
CA ARG A 7 20.86 8.17 5.39
C ARG A 7 20.91 7.64 6.82
N TYR A 8 19.95 6.81 7.22
CA TYR A 8 19.92 6.29 8.59
C TYR A 8 21.13 5.39 8.91
N SER A 9 21.60 4.60 7.94
CA SER A 9 22.78 3.75 8.13
C SER A 9 24.05 4.55 8.44
N MET A 10 24.30 5.65 7.72
CA MET A 10 25.46 6.51 7.97
C MET A 10 25.33 7.28 9.30
N PHE A 11 24.15 7.81 9.61
CA PHE A 11 23.92 8.51 10.88
C PHE A 11 24.07 7.57 12.09
N CYS A 12 23.61 6.33 11.98
CA CYS A 12 23.70 5.35 13.06
C CYS A 12 25.17 5.01 13.39
N HIS A 13 26.00 4.83 12.37
CA HIS A 13 27.43 4.56 12.55
C HIS A 13 28.14 5.66 13.35
N PHE A 14 27.95 6.92 12.93
CA PHE A 14 28.56 8.06 13.61
C PHE A 14 28.07 8.20 15.06
N GLN A 15 26.77 8.08 15.29
CA GLN A 15 26.19 8.20 16.64
C GLN A 15 26.64 7.07 17.56
N LEU A 16 26.69 5.84 17.06
CA LEU A 16 27.17 4.69 17.84
C LEU A 16 28.63 4.89 18.26
N ILE A 17 29.51 5.29 17.33
CA ILE A 17 30.92 5.55 17.65
C ILE A 17 31.06 6.69 18.65
N SER A 18 30.32 7.79 18.46
CA SER A 18 30.34 8.92 19.38
C SER A 18 29.94 8.52 20.80
N VAL A 19 28.91 7.68 20.93
CA VAL A 19 28.44 7.17 22.22
C VAL A 19 29.48 6.25 22.85
N LEU A 20 30.07 5.33 22.08
CA LEU A 20 31.07 4.40 22.60
C LEU A 20 32.35 5.11 23.06
N ASN A 21 32.82 6.12 22.31
CA ASN A 21 34.02 6.89 22.67
C ASN A 21 33.84 7.69 23.97
N ASN A 22 32.62 8.10 24.30
CA ASN A 22 32.31 8.88 25.51
C ASN A 22 31.33 8.15 26.43
N LEU A 23 31.37 6.82 26.45
CA LEU A 23 30.39 5.98 27.14
C LEU A 23 30.19 6.35 28.62
N PRO A 24 31.24 6.60 29.43
CA PRO A 24 31.05 6.98 30.83
C PRO A 24 30.22 8.24 31.01
N TRP A 25 30.34 9.21 30.09
CA TRP A 25 29.57 10.45 30.13
C TRP A 25 28.10 10.17 29.80
N TYR A 26 27.81 9.41 28.74
CA TYR A 26 26.43 9.10 28.33
C TYR A 26 25.69 8.23 29.35
N LEU A 27 26.38 7.34 30.05
CA LEU A 27 25.76 6.54 31.13
C LEU A 27 25.30 7.44 32.30
N ARG A 28 26.12 8.42 32.69
CA ARG A 28 25.79 9.38 33.77
C ARG A 28 24.64 10.33 33.40
N HIS A 29 24.46 10.61 32.12
CA HIS A 29 23.43 11.51 31.60
C HIS A 29 22.28 10.76 30.89
N SER A 30 22.14 9.46 31.16
CA SER A 30 21.07 8.66 30.58
C SER A 30 19.70 9.17 31.05
N THR A 31 18.74 9.21 30.14
CA THR A 31 17.36 9.64 30.42
C THR A 31 16.44 8.43 30.39
N GLN A 32 15.56 8.28 31.39
CA GLN A 32 14.54 7.24 31.36
C GLN A 32 13.51 7.52 30.26
N GLN A 33 13.10 6.48 29.54
CA GLN A 33 12.03 6.60 28.56
C GLN A 33 10.73 7.00 29.27
N PRO A 34 10.01 8.04 28.81
CA PRO A 34 8.71 8.38 29.38
C PRO A 34 7.72 7.23 29.18
N LYS A 35 6.79 7.05 30.13
CA LYS A 35 5.73 6.04 30.02
C LYS A 35 4.63 6.45 29.04
N GLU A 36 4.44 7.76 28.85
CA GLU A 36 3.48 8.33 27.93
C GLU A 36 4.07 8.39 26.51
N GLY A 37 3.22 8.13 25.50
CA GLY A 37 3.62 8.15 24.08
C GLY A 37 4.41 6.91 23.61
N VAL A 38 4.61 5.91 24.47
CA VAL A 38 5.26 4.65 24.08
C VAL A 38 4.34 3.85 23.15
N THR A 39 4.81 3.57 21.94
CA THR A 39 4.09 2.75 20.95
C THR A 39 4.90 1.53 20.56
N PHE A 40 4.22 0.42 20.27
CA PHE A 40 4.84 -0.76 19.69
C PHE A 40 4.88 -0.66 18.16
N ALA A 41 6.01 -1.03 17.56
CA ALA A 41 6.15 -1.21 16.12
C ALA A 41 5.91 -2.68 15.76
N PRO A 42 4.69 -3.06 15.31
CA PRO A 42 4.39 -4.46 15.02
C PRO A 42 5.17 -4.96 13.80
N LYS A 43 5.41 -6.27 13.75
CA LYS A 43 6.01 -6.92 12.59
C LYS A 43 5.08 -6.78 11.38
N ILE A 44 5.65 -6.40 10.24
CA ILE A 44 4.93 -6.30 8.97
C ILE A 44 4.46 -7.71 8.54
N THR A 45 3.16 -7.82 8.23
CA THR A 45 2.54 -9.06 7.74
C THR A 45 1.91 -8.85 6.36
N ALA A 46 1.64 -9.95 5.64
CA ALA A 46 1.00 -9.88 4.33
C ALA A 46 -0.39 -9.21 4.39
N SER A 47 -1.16 -9.43 5.45
CA SER A 47 -2.48 -8.80 5.63
C SER A 47 -2.41 -7.27 5.69
N MET A 48 -1.29 -6.70 6.13
CA MET A 48 -1.08 -5.25 6.12
C MET A 48 -0.93 -4.69 4.70
N SER A 49 -0.56 -5.51 3.72
CA SER A 49 -0.46 -5.08 2.32
C SER A 49 -1.79 -5.14 1.56
N CYS A 50 -2.84 -5.72 2.13
CA CYS A 50 -4.17 -5.73 1.52
C CYS A 50 -4.80 -4.35 1.64
N ILE A 51 -5.10 -3.72 0.51
CA ILE A 51 -5.78 -2.42 0.50
C ILE A 51 -7.23 -2.63 0.85
N LYS A 52 -7.72 -1.79 1.76
CA LYS A 52 -9.12 -1.70 2.15
C LYS A 52 -9.73 -0.43 1.54
N TRP A 53 -10.28 -0.57 0.33
CA TRP A 53 -10.73 0.57 -0.47
C TRP A 53 -11.82 1.39 0.21
N GLU A 54 -12.69 0.74 0.98
CA GLU A 54 -13.81 1.33 1.69
C GLU A 54 -13.38 2.09 2.96
N GLU A 55 -12.26 1.69 3.57
CA GLU A 55 -11.80 2.23 4.85
C GLU A 55 -10.69 3.27 4.72
N GLN A 56 -9.86 3.17 3.66
CA GLN A 56 -8.62 3.94 3.54
C GLN A 56 -8.75 5.12 2.59
N SER A 57 -8.12 6.23 2.97
CA SER A 57 -7.95 7.39 2.08
C SER A 57 -6.84 7.17 1.06
N ALA A 58 -6.83 8.00 0.00
CA ALA A 58 -5.76 7.98 -0.99
C ALA A 58 -4.39 8.21 -0.34
N GLU A 59 -4.31 9.18 0.57
CA GLU A 59 -3.09 9.48 1.32
C GLU A 59 -2.63 8.28 2.18
N GLN A 60 -3.56 7.64 2.89
CA GLN A 60 -3.25 6.46 3.71
C GLN A 60 -2.69 5.31 2.87
N ILE A 61 -3.24 5.08 1.68
CA ILE A 61 -2.74 4.04 0.75
C ILE A 61 -1.34 4.38 0.25
N VAL A 62 -1.08 5.64 -0.12
CA VAL A 62 0.25 6.08 -0.58
C VAL A 62 1.28 5.96 0.55
N ARG A 63 0.93 6.36 1.78
CA ARG A 63 1.77 6.18 2.97
C ARG A 63 2.05 4.70 3.23
N LEU A 64 1.03 3.84 3.11
CA LEU A 64 1.18 2.40 3.27
C LEU A 64 2.12 1.81 2.22
N GLU A 65 2.01 2.21 0.95
CA GLU A 65 2.93 1.74 -0.10
C GLU A 65 4.37 2.13 0.21
N ARG A 66 4.62 3.36 0.64
CA ARG A 66 5.96 3.82 1.02
C ARG A 66 6.51 3.05 2.22
N ALA A 67 5.63 2.70 3.17
CA ALA A 67 6.01 2.01 4.41
C ALA A 67 6.31 0.53 4.20
N VAL A 68 5.48 -0.20 3.45
CA VAL A 68 5.59 -1.68 3.33
C VAL A 68 5.85 -2.17 1.91
N GLY A 69 5.59 -1.36 0.88
CA GLY A 69 5.55 -1.76 -0.53
C GLY A 69 6.86 -2.31 -1.09
N PHE A 70 7.99 -1.92 -0.52
CA PHE A 70 9.31 -2.49 -0.85
C PHE A 70 9.40 -3.97 -0.47
N LEU A 71 8.92 -4.34 0.73
CA LEU A 71 8.94 -5.70 1.24
C LEU A 71 7.73 -6.51 0.75
N MET A 72 6.55 -5.91 0.80
CA MET A 72 5.26 -6.51 0.50
C MET A 72 4.46 -5.56 -0.40
N PRO A 73 4.42 -5.80 -1.73
CA PRO A 73 3.63 -4.98 -2.64
C PRO A 73 2.17 -4.98 -2.22
N LEU A 74 1.49 -3.84 -2.36
CA LEU A 74 0.09 -3.75 -2.01
C LEU A 74 -0.76 -4.67 -2.88
N GLN A 75 -1.81 -5.22 -2.30
CA GLN A 75 -2.62 -6.28 -2.90
C GLN A 75 -4.10 -5.89 -2.94
N ALA A 76 -4.77 -6.35 -3.99
CA ALA A 76 -6.21 -6.24 -4.19
C ALA A 76 -6.71 -7.46 -4.97
N VAL A 77 -8.01 -7.53 -5.24
CA VAL A 77 -8.63 -8.54 -6.09
C VAL A 77 -9.23 -7.90 -7.33
N TRP A 78 -8.94 -8.49 -8.49
CA TRP A 78 -9.54 -8.15 -9.78
C TRP A 78 -10.16 -9.40 -10.38
N MET A 79 -11.47 -9.40 -10.62
CA MET A 79 -12.20 -10.54 -11.21
C MET A 79 -11.90 -11.88 -10.51
N GLY A 80 -11.98 -11.89 -9.18
CA GLY A 80 -11.70 -13.06 -8.34
C GLY A 80 -10.21 -13.44 -8.24
N SER A 81 -9.31 -12.78 -8.99
CA SER A 81 -7.87 -13.05 -8.97
C SER A 81 -7.12 -12.03 -8.11
N PRO A 82 -6.20 -12.46 -7.23
CA PRO A 82 -5.35 -11.53 -6.49
C PRO A 82 -4.38 -10.83 -7.45
N ILE A 83 -4.26 -9.53 -7.29
CA ILE A 83 -3.32 -8.68 -8.03
C ILE A 83 -2.39 -7.96 -7.07
N LYS A 84 -1.23 -7.56 -7.57
CA LYS A 84 -0.31 -6.66 -6.85
C LYS A 84 -0.24 -5.32 -7.55
N LEU A 85 -0.21 -4.26 -6.77
CA LEU A 85 -0.21 -2.87 -7.23
C LEU A 85 1.09 -2.19 -6.81
N ARG A 86 1.62 -1.33 -7.68
CA ARG A 86 2.87 -0.56 -7.44
C ARG A 86 2.80 0.82 -8.07
N ASN A 87 3.75 1.67 -7.67
CA ASN A 87 3.96 3.01 -8.21
C ASN A 87 2.75 3.90 -7.96
N PHE A 88 2.33 3.97 -6.69
CA PHE A 88 1.22 4.81 -6.28
C PHE A 88 1.60 6.28 -6.35
N VAL A 89 0.65 7.10 -6.77
CA VAL A 89 0.77 8.56 -6.82
C VAL A 89 -0.49 9.14 -6.20
N GLU A 90 -0.30 9.98 -5.21
CA GLU A 90 -1.33 10.89 -4.74
C GLU A 90 -1.60 11.87 -5.86
N VAL A 91 -2.87 12.01 -6.25
CA VAL A 91 -3.20 12.93 -7.34
C VAL A 91 -3.84 14.16 -6.73
N PRO A 92 -3.12 15.29 -6.70
CA PRO A 92 -3.71 16.55 -6.26
C PRO A 92 -4.78 16.96 -7.28
N ASP A 93 -5.95 17.31 -6.76
CA ASP A 93 -7.04 18.01 -7.44
C ASP A 93 -7.53 17.35 -8.73
N PHE A 94 -8.09 16.15 -8.60
CA PHE A 94 -9.19 15.74 -9.51
C PHE A 94 -10.54 16.27 -9.02
N ASP A 95 -10.58 17.52 -8.52
CA ASP A 95 -11.78 18.17 -7.98
C ASP A 95 -12.93 18.27 -8.99
N ASN A 96 -12.64 18.06 -10.28
CA ASN A 96 -13.65 18.00 -11.35
C ASN A 96 -14.14 16.58 -11.69
N ILE A 97 -13.67 15.54 -11.00
CA ILE A 97 -14.29 14.20 -11.07
C ILE A 97 -15.41 14.19 -10.02
N SER A 98 -16.48 14.90 -10.34
CA SER A 98 -17.73 14.90 -9.58
C SER A 98 -18.41 13.53 -9.69
N ASP A 99 -17.86 12.53 -9.01
CA ASP A 99 -18.44 11.18 -8.91
C ASP A 99 -18.53 10.78 -7.43
N THR A 100 -19.33 11.52 -6.66
CA THR A 100 -19.78 11.11 -5.33
C THR A 100 -20.53 9.76 -5.35
N ALA A 101 -21.02 9.34 -6.53
CA ALA A 101 -21.72 8.08 -6.76
C ALA A 101 -20.81 6.87 -7.08
N SER A 102 -19.49 7.07 -7.26
CA SER A 102 -18.59 5.95 -7.55
C SER A 102 -18.28 5.13 -6.30
N LEU A 103 -18.45 3.81 -6.41
CA LEU A 103 -18.12 2.88 -5.33
C LEU A 103 -16.60 2.80 -5.10
N PRO A 104 -16.14 2.57 -3.86
CA PRO A 104 -14.74 2.26 -3.60
C PRO A 104 -14.25 1.09 -4.46
N GLY A 105 -13.02 1.20 -4.94
CA GLY A 105 -12.38 0.26 -5.86
C GLY A 105 -12.66 0.53 -7.34
N CYS A 106 -13.64 1.37 -7.71
CA CYS A 106 -13.95 1.66 -9.11
C CYS A 106 -12.75 2.23 -9.87
N LEU A 107 -12.65 1.89 -11.15
CA LEU A 107 -11.48 2.16 -11.98
C LEU A 107 -11.77 3.21 -13.05
N ARG A 108 -10.84 4.15 -13.23
CA ARG A 108 -10.86 5.12 -14.33
C ARG A 108 -9.47 5.29 -14.89
N TYR A 109 -9.30 5.12 -16.21
CA TYR A 109 -8.01 5.38 -16.84
C TYR A 109 -7.84 6.87 -17.15
N HIS A 110 -6.77 7.47 -16.63
CA HIS A 110 -6.43 8.86 -16.90
C HIS A 110 -5.34 8.93 -17.96
N ARG A 111 -5.72 9.36 -19.17
CA ARG A 111 -4.84 9.35 -20.37
C ARG A 111 -3.63 10.26 -20.21
N ALA A 112 -3.81 11.45 -19.65
CA ALA A 112 -2.73 12.45 -19.57
C ALA A 112 -1.59 12.01 -18.65
N SER A 113 -1.89 11.38 -17.51
CA SER A 113 -0.86 10.86 -16.59
C SER A 113 -0.49 9.39 -16.86
N GLN A 114 -1.19 8.73 -17.80
CA GLN A 114 -1.07 7.30 -18.07
C GLN A 114 -1.18 6.45 -16.79
N ARG A 115 -2.11 6.82 -15.91
CA ARG A 115 -2.36 6.13 -14.63
C ARG A 115 -3.75 5.55 -14.58
N LEU A 116 -3.88 4.47 -13.83
CA LEU A 116 -5.16 3.90 -13.46
C LEU A 116 -5.60 4.52 -12.14
N LEU A 117 -6.65 5.32 -12.17
CA LEU A 117 -7.25 5.90 -10.98
C LEU A 117 -8.16 4.86 -10.33
N VAL A 118 -8.03 4.72 -9.01
CA VAL A 118 -8.87 3.84 -8.20
C VAL A 118 -9.57 4.66 -7.12
N ARG A 119 -10.90 4.56 -7.05
CA ARG A 119 -11.69 5.24 -6.03
C ARG A 119 -11.39 4.61 -4.66
N CYS A 120 -11.09 5.45 -3.69
CA CYS A 120 -10.84 5.06 -2.29
C CYS A 120 -12.03 5.51 -1.42
N LYS A 121 -11.87 5.61 -0.10
CA LYS A 121 -12.92 6.13 0.79
C LYS A 121 -13.33 7.57 0.44
N ASP A 122 -12.37 8.46 0.31
CA ASP A 122 -12.57 9.93 0.27
C ASP A 122 -11.83 10.62 -0.89
N GLY A 123 -11.25 9.86 -1.83
CA GLY A 123 -10.71 10.41 -3.06
C GLY A 123 -10.34 9.35 -4.08
N TRP A 124 -9.37 9.68 -4.94
CA TRP A 124 -8.80 8.80 -5.95
C TRP A 124 -7.30 8.63 -5.73
N VAL A 125 -6.81 7.41 -5.94
CA VAL A 125 -5.36 7.13 -5.95
C VAL A 125 -4.92 6.67 -7.33
N GLY A 126 -3.80 7.18 -7.81
CA GLY A 126 -3.23 6.80 -9.09
C GLY A 126 -2.30 5.60 -8.96
N VAL A 127 -2.53 4.56 -9.77
CA VAL A 127 -1.70 3.35 -9.84
C VAL A 127 -0.98 3.30 -11.19
N GLY A 128 0.33 3.06 -11.17
CA GLY A 128 1.15 2.98 -12.39
C GLY A 128 1.44 1.58 -12.88
N THR A 129 1.43 0.57 -12.00
CA THR A 129 1.76 -0.81 -12.37
C THR A 129 0.85 -1.80 -11.68
N ILE A 130 0.30 -2.71 -12.48
CA ILE A 130 -0.56 -3.80 -12.03
C ILE A 130 0.14 -5.11 -12.37
N ILE A 131 0.25 -6.02 -11.41
CA ILE A 131 0.81 -7.36 -11.63
C ILE A 131 -0.35 -8.34 -11.55
N LEU A 132 -0.79 -8.80 -12.71
CA LEU A 132 -1.80 -9.84 -12.92
C LEU A 132 -1.18 -10.92 -13.80
N LYS A 133 -0.63 -11.97 -13.16
CA LYS A 133 0.24 -13.00 -13.76
C LYS A 133 1.56 -12.45 -14.35
N LYS A 134 1.48 -11.36 -15.12
CA LYS A 134 2.59 -10.57 -15.65
C LYS A 134 2.51 -9.13 -15.14
N LYS A 135 3.64 -8.42 -15.23
CA LYS A 135 3.71 -6.98 -14.94
C LYS A 135 3.09 -6.21 -16.11
N LEU A 136 2.13 -5.34 -15.82
CA LEU A 136 1.41 -4.51 -16.78
C LEU A 136 1.55 -3.04 -16.37
N SER A 137 1.75 -2.15 -17.34
CA SER A 137 1.52 -0.74 -17.11
C SER A 137 0.02 -0.46 -16.93
N ALA A 138 -0.33 0.69 -16.35
CA ALA A 138 -1.72 1.13 -16.29
C ALA A 138 -2.36 1.19 -17.70
N THR A 139 -1.60 1.62 -18.71
CA THR A 139 -2.02 1.64 -20.12
C THR A 139 -2.31 0.24 -20.66
N ASP A 140 -1.39 -0.71 -20.43
CA ASP A 140 -1.57 -2.10 -20.89
C ASP A 140 -2.78 -2.75 -20.22
N PHE A 141 -2.96 -2.48 -18.93
CA PHE A 141 -4.12 -2.96 -18.18
C PHE A 141 -5.41 -2.37 -18.74
N TYR A 142 -5.46 -1.07 -19.01
CA TYR A 142 -6.61 -0.42 -19.61
C TYR A 142 -6.96 -1.03 -20.97
N ASN A 143 -5.98 -1.12 -21.87
CA ASN A 143 -6.17 -1.65 -23.22
C ASN A 143 -6.65 -3.11 -23.23
N GLY A 144 -6.18 -3.91 -22.28
CA GLY A 144 -6.48 -5.35 -22.21
C GLY A 144 -7.74 -5.71 -21.42
N TYR A 145 -8.17 -4.88 -20.46
CA TYR A 145 -9.20 -5.26 -19.48
C TYR A 145 -10.32 -4.24 -19.26
N LEU A 146 -10.11 -2.96 -19.59
CA LEU A 146 -11.09 -1.88 -19.31
C LEU A 146 -11.58 -1.15 -20.57
N HIS A 147 -10.96 -1.38 -21.72
CA HIS A 147 -11.35 -0.72 -22.94
C HIS A 147 -12.76 -1.15 -23.37
N HIS A 148 -13.56 -0.20 -23.90
CA HIS A 148 -14.99 -0.40 -24.18
C HIS A 148 -15.30 -1.66 -25.00
N TRP A 149 -14.44 -2.01 -25.97
CA TRP A 149 -14.62 -3.21 -26.80
C TRP A 149 -14.55 -4.52 -25.98
N PHE A 150 -13.78 -4.54 -24.89
CA PHE A 150 -13.66 -5.69 -24.01
C PHE A 150 -14.90 -5.81 -23.13
N VAL A 151 -15.33 -4.69 -22.52
CA VAL A 151 -16.51 -4.61 -21.66
C VAL A 151 -17.80 -5.00 -22.41
N GLN A 152 -17.89 -4.71 -23.71
CA GLN A 152 -19.04 -5.08 -24.55
C GLN A 152 -19.15 -6.58 -24.86
N LYS A 153 -18.04 -7.33 -24.91
CA LYS A 153 -18.05 -8.77 -25.23
C LYS A 153 -18.41 -9.65 -24.04
N SER A 154 -18.13 -9.14 -22.86
CA SER A 154 -18.44 -9.77 -21.59
C SER A 154 -19.77 -9.20 -21.10
N THR A 155 -20.72 -10.03 -20.67
CA THR A 155 -21.96 -9.59 -20.01
C THR A 155 -21.64 -8.97 -18.64
N MET A 156 -20.88 -7.87 -18.61
CA MET A 156 -20.36 -7.28 -17.38
C MET A 156 -21.29 -6.20 -16.91
N GLN A 157 -21.83 -6.43 -15.71
CA GLN A 157 -22.48 -5.37 -14.97
C GLN A 157 -21.41 -4.38 -14.51
N GLN A 158 -21.71 -3.09 -14.61
CA GLN A 158 -20.79 -1.98 -14.36
C GLN A 158 -20.19 -2.01 -12.93
N ASP A 159 -20.86 -2.69 -11.99
CA ASP A 159 -20.41 -2.94 -10.62
C ASP A 159 -19.22 -3.91 -10.50
N GLU A 160 -18.92 -4.71 -11.53
CA GLU A 160 -17.82 -5.69 -11.50
C GLU A 160 -16.45 -5.07 -11.86
N CYS A 161 -16.42 -3.91 -12.52
CA CYS A 161 -15.19 -3.24 -12.96
C CYS A 161 -14.51 -2.46 -11.83
N ARG A 162 -14.28 -3.12 -10.69
CA ARG A 162 -13.63 -2.54 -9.52
C ARG A 162 -12.61 -3.48 -8.89
N PHE A 163 -11.61 -2.88 -8.22
CA PHE A 163 -10.76 -3.62 -7.31
C PHE A 163 -11.48 -3.87 -6.00
N HIS A 164 -11.39 -5.11 -5.53
CA HIS A 164 -11.94 -5.51 -4.25
C HIS A 164 -10.82 -5.70 -3.22
N THR A 165 -11.18 -5.55 -1.95
CA THR A 165 -10.29 -5.80 -0.82
C THR A 165 -9.93 -7.29 -0.75
N LEU A 166 -8.64 -7.62 -0.66
CA LEU A 166 -8.18 -9.00 -0.53
C LEU A 166 -8.30 -9.48 0.92
N CYS A 167 -9.23 -10.39 1.19
CA CYS A 167 -9.38 -11.02 2.50
C CYS A 167 -8.41 -12.21 2.66
N LEU A 168 -7.31 -12.00 3.39
CA LEU A 168 -6.42 -13.09 3.80
C LEU A 168 -6.97 -13.75 5.06
N GLN A 169 -7.26 -15.05 4.99
CA GLN A 169 -7.71 -15.81 6.16
C GLN A 169 -6.60 -15.85 7.23
N PRO A 170 -6.91 -15.61 8.51
CA PRO A 170 -5.95 -15.80 9.59
C PRO A 170 -5.49 -17.25 9.62
N LYS A 171 -4.16 -17.48 9.62
CA LYS A 171 -3.63 -18.82 9.89
C LYS A 171 -3.95 -19.17 11.34
N THR A 172 -4.93 -20.05 11.57
CA THR A 172 -5.21 -20.63 12.88
C THR A 172 -3.97 -21.39 13.36
N LYS A 173 -3.28 -20.88 14.38
CA LYS A 173 -2.25 -21.64 15.08
C LYS A 173 -2.94 -22.73 15.90
N LYS A 174 -2.86 -23.99 15.46
CA LYS A 174 -3.18 -25.15 16.32
C LYS A 174 -2.27 -25.08 17.55
N LYS A 175 -2.86 -24.77 18.71
CA LYS A 175 -2.19 -24.78 20.02
C LYS A 175 -1.90 -26.25 20.37
N GLN A 176 -0.71 -26.75 20.04
CA GLN A 176 -0.20 -27.97 20.68
C GLN A 176 0.06 -27.63 22.15
N ARG A 177 -0.84 -28.08 23.03
CA ARG A 177 -0.55 -28.22 24.46
C ARG A 177 0.63 -29.18 24.58
N ARG A 178 1.79 -28.68 25.02
CA ARG A 178 2.81 -29.53 25.63
C ARG A 178 2.43 -29.61 27.11
N GLU A 179 1.97 -30.78 27.52
CA GLU A 179 1.88 -31.14 28.93
C GLU A 179 3.30 -31.27 29.48
N VAL A 180 3.54 -30.66 30.63
CA VAL A 180 4.71 -30.86 31.50
C VAL A 180 4.16 -31.48 32.77
#